data_AF-A0A8T2BMQ5-F1
#
_entry.id   AF-A0A8T2BMQ5-F1
#
_cell.length_a   1.000
_cell.length_b   1.000
_cell.length_c   1.000
_cell.angle_alpha   90.00
_cell.angle_beta   90.00
_cell.angle_gamma   90.00
#
_symmetry.space_group_name_H-M   'P 1'
#
loop_
_entity.id
_entity.type
_entity.pdbx_description
1 polymer ?
#
loop_
_entity_poly.entity_id
_entity_poly.type
_entity_poly.pdbx_seq_one_letter_code
_entity_poly.pdbx_strand_id
1 'polypeptide(L)'
;MMSFHIRTEDFRPILPPDGVDLNTGVWRFVKYQGEIALVDDEKGLTYEPNGDAYLQTWVRLRYSFKDWEMKRILIAKWRTYAHDPPNEYGYYSHFRGTVGTGELVFAPIRVTEDGSLDVILYDTTTQTFRKSSKVQLLGGGHEDRSVETFLDHVDCPVPI
;
A
#
# COMPACT_ATOMS: atom_id res chain seq x y z
N MET A 1 11.79 23.09 8.27
CA MET A 1 10.56 22.94 9.07
C MET A 1 9.44 23.68 8.36
N MET A 2 8.52 22.95 7.73
CA MET A 2 7.36 23.53 7.04
C MET A 2 6.21 23.56 8.05
N SER A 3 5.69 24.74 8.38
CA SER A 3 4.54 24.92 9.25
C SER A 3 3.42 25.56 8.44
N PHE A 4 2.31 24.85 8.26
CA PHE A 4 1.13 25.36 7.58
C PHE A 4 0.07 25.77 8.61
N HIS A 5 -0.49 26.96 8.43
CA HIS A 5 -1.68 27.36 9.17
C HIS A 5 -2.90 26.77 8.48
N ILE A 6 -3.43 25.69 9.05
CA ILE A 6 -4.62 24.98 8.52
C ILE A 6 -5.82 25.93 8.29
N ARG A 7 -5.90 27.05 9.03
CA ARG A 7 -7.00 28.03 8.88
C ARG A 7 -6.84 28.99 7.70
N THR A 8 -5.64 29.09 7.12
CA THR A 8 -5.33 30.02 6.02
C THR A 8 -5.05 29.30 4.70
N GLU A 9 -5.07 27.97 4.72
CA GLU A 9 -4.87 27.12 3.55
C GLU A 9 -6.22 26.79 2.90
N ASP A 10 -6.34 27.04 1.60
CA ASP A 10 -7.48 26.61 0.82
C ASP A 10 -7.34 25.13 0.45
N PHE A 11 -7.98 24.26 1.22
CA PHE A 11 -8.04 22.84 0.92
C PHE A 11 -9.06 22.58 -0.18
N ARG A 12 -8.60 21.98 -1.28
CA ARG A 12 -9.49 21.45 -2.31
C ARG A 12 -9.74 19.97 -2.03
N PRO A 13 -11.00 19.54 -1.85
CA PRO A 13 -11.30 18.14 -1.66
C PRO A 13 -10.85 17.33 -2.88
N ILE A 14 -10.23 16.18 -2.62
CA ILE A 14 -9.97 15.18 -3.63
C ILE A 14 -11.25 14.35 -3.77
N LEU A 15 -11.90 14.44 -4.94
CA LEU A 15 -13.06 13.61 -5.23
C LEU A 15 -12.62 12.17 -5.53
N PRO A 16 -13.36 11.15 -5.08
CA PRO A 16 -13.05 9.76 -5.43
C PRO A 16 -13.25 9.50 -6.94
N PRO A 17 -12.69 8.39 -7.46
CA PRO A 17 -13.01 7.91 -8.81
C PRO A 17 -14.51 7.68 -8.99
N ASP A 18 -14.98 7.81 -10.24
CA ASP A 18 -16.38 7.54 -10.56
C ASP A 18 -16.76 6.09 -10.19
N GLY A 19 -17.89 5.95 -9.49
CA GLY A 19 -18.39 4.65 -9.03
C GLY A 19 -17.70 4.09 -7.78
N VAL A 20 -16.74 4.80 -7.19
CA VAL A 20 -16.12 4.43 -5.91
C VAL A 20 -16.90 5.05 -4.75
N ASP A 21 -17.50 4.20 -3.91
CA ASP A 21 -18.11 4.61 -2.64
C ASP A 21 -17.12 4.40 -1.48
N LEU A 22 -16.56 5.52 -1.02
CA LEU A 22 -15.60 5.55 0.10
C LEU A 22 -16.19 5.06 1.43
N ASN A 23 -17.51 4.89 1.55
CA ASN A 23 -18.15 4.40 2.77
C ASN A 23 -18.25 2.86 2.85
N THR A 24 -17.87 2.14 1.78
CA THR A 24 -18.12 0.69 1.64
C THR A 24 -16.85 -0.19 1.57
N GLY A 25 -15.69 0.39 1.85
CA GLY A 25 -14.39 -0.31 1.79
C GLY A 25 -13.36 0.29 2.73
N VAL A 26 -12.18 -0.35 2.81
CA VAL A 26 -11.05 0.12 3.63
C VAL A 26 -10.09 0.88 2.73
N TRP A 27 -10.41 2.14 2.49
CA TRP A 27 -9.70 2.96 1.52
C TRP A 27 -8.43 3.59 2.09
N ARG A 28 -7.37 3.61 1.29
CA ARG A 28 -6.09 4.23 1.64
C ARG A 28 -5.49 4.98 0.47
N PHE A 29 -4.91 6.15 0.76
CA PHE A 29 -4.01 6.81 -0.18
C PHE A 29 -2.58 6.30 -0.02
N VAL A 30 -1.97 5.94 -1.13
CA VAL A 30 -0.58 5.48 -1.20
C VAL A 30 0.17 6.23 -2.30
N LYS A 31 1.50 6.23 -2.22
CA LYS A 31 2.35 6.79 -3.27
C LYS A 31 2.63 5.72 -4.32
N TYR A 32 2.26 5.95 -5.57
CA TYR A 32 2.50 5.04 -6.68
C TYR A 32 3.24 5.76 -7.81
N GLN A 33 4.48 5.36 -8.05
CA GLN A 33 5.37 5.92 -9.07
C GLN A 33 5.48 7.45 -9.02
N GLY A 34 5.45 8.01 -7.81
CA GLY A 34 5.49 9.46 -7.57
C GLY A 34 4.13 10.16 -7.57
N GLU A 35 3.07 9.47 -7.98
CA GLU A 35 1.69 9.98 -7.98
C GLU A 35 0.90 9.48 -6.75
N ILE A 36 -0.29 10.04 -6.55
CA ILE A 36 -1.24 9.57 -5.54
C ILE A 36 -2.08 8.45 -6.13
N ALA A 37 -2.20 7.35 -5.41
CA ALA A 37 -3.12 6.27 -5.74
C ALA A 37 -4.07 5.99 -4.58
N LEU A 38 -5.30 5.62 -4.92
CA LEU A 38 -6.33 5.14 -4.01
C LEU A 38 -6.42 3.62 -4.14
N VAL A 39 -6.31 2.93 -3.00
CA VAL A 39 -6.41 1.47 -2.92
C VAL A 39 -7.45 1.08 -1.88
N ASP A 40 -8.17 -0.02 -2.15
CA ASP A 40 -8.99 -0.70 -1.17
C ASP A 40 -8.13 -1.79 -0.52
N ASP A 41 -7.82 -1.66 0.77
CA ASP A 41 -6.97 -2.61 1.49
C ASP A 41 -7.63 -4.00 1.59
N GLU A 42 -8.97 -4.10 1.54
CA GLU A 42 -9.69 -5.37 1.61
C GLU A 42 -9.89 -6.00 0.24
N LYS A 43 -10.24 -5.20 -0.77
CA LYS A 43 -10.66 -5.68 -2.09
C LYS A 43 -9.68 -5.36 -3.22
N GLY A 44 -8.57 -4.70 -2.90
CA GLY A 44 -7.57 -4.28 -3.87
C GLY A 44 -6.79 -5.43 -4.49
N LEU A 45 -6.74 -6.61 -3.87
CA LEU A 45 -6.11 -7.81 -4.43
C LEU A 45 -7.16 -8.85 -4.82
N THR A 46 -7.15 -9.24 -6.09
CA THR A 46 -7.94 -10.37 -6.60
C THR A 46 -7.01 -11.54 -6.91
N TYR A 47 -7.37 -12.74 -6.44
CA TYR A 47 -6.52 -13.92 -6.53
C TYR A 47 -6.99 -14.87 -7.63
N GLU A 48 -6.05 -15.33 -8.46
CA GLU A 48 -6.31 -16.30 -9.52
C GLU A 48 -6.06 -17.73 -9.03
N PRO A 49 -6.73 -18.75 -9.61
CA PRO A 49 -6.52 -20.16 -9.25
C PRO A 49 -5.09 -20.66 -9.45
N ASN A 50 -4.33 -20.04 -10.37
CA ASN A 50 -2.94 -20.39 -10.67
C ASN A 50 -1.93 -19.86 -9.63
N GLY A 51 -2.39 -19.11 -8.62
CA GLY A 51 -1.55 -18.53 -7.58
C GLY A 51 -1.07 -17.11 -7.85
N ASP A 52 -1.42 -16.51 -8.98
CA ASP A 52 -1.19 -15.09 -9.26
C ASP A 52 -2.21 -14.22 -8.51
N ALA A 53 -1.89 -12.93 -8.37
CA ALA A 53 -2.83 -11.92 -7.90
C ALA A 53 -2.85 -10.72 -8.85
N TYR A 54 -3.95 -9.98 -8.85
CA TYR A 54 -4.08 -8.70 -9.49
C TYR A 54 -4.33 -7.62 -8.45
N LEU A 55 -3.45 -6.62 -8.41
CA LEU A 55 -3.67 -5.39 -7.67
C LEU A 55 -4.50 -4.44 -8.51
N GLN A 56 -5.67 -4.08 -8.02
CA GLN A 56 -6.51 -3.01 -8.54
C GLN A 56 -6.33 -1.76 -7.70
N THR A 57 -5.94 -0.66 -8.35
CA THR A 57 -5.75 0.64 -7.71
C THR A 57 -6.13 1.77 -8.67
N TRP A 58 -6.59 2.89 -8.13
CA TRP A 58 -6.92 4.08 -8.90
C TRP A 58 -5.79 5.08 -8.77
N VAL A 59 -5.09 5.37 -9.86
CA VAL A 59 -3.99 6.33 -9.88
C VAL A 59 -4.54 7.69 -10.33
N ARG A 60 -4.24 8.73 -9.56
CA ARG A 60 -4.65 10.09 -9.91
C ARG A 60 -3.81 10.59 -11.08
N LEU A 61 -4.45 11.18 -12.09
CA LEU A 61 -3.74 11.78 -13.20
C LEU A 61 -3.12 13.12 -12.76
N ARG A 62 -1.80 13.26 -12.94
CA ARG A 62 -1.00 14.41 -12.49
C ARG A 62 -1.54 15.80 -12.87
N TYR A 63 -2.18 15.90 -14.04
CA TYR A 63 -2.68 17.16 -14.59
C TYR A 63 -4.20 17.32 -14.46
N SER A 64 -4.88 16.40 -13.76
CA SER A 64 -6.31 16.50 -13.50
C SER A 64 -6.62 16.40 -12.02
N PHE A 65 -7.47 17.32 -11.56
CA PHE A 65 -7.95 17.28 -10.18
C PHE A 65 -9.07 16.26 -9.97
N LYS A 66 -9.68 15.75 -11.06
CA LYS A 66 -10.86 14.88 -11.03
C LYS A 66 -10.63 13.50 -11.64
N ASP A 67 -9.66 13.39 -12.54
CA ASP A 67 -9.53 12.17 -13.33
C ASP A 67 -8.63 11.16 -12.62
N TRP A 68 -9.16 9.94 -12.55
CA TRP A 68 -8.51 8.77 -12.01
C TRP A 68 -8.39 7.72 -13.11
N GLU A 69 -7.27 7.04 -13.16
CA GLU A 69 -7.05 5.89 -14.02
C GLU A 69 -7.08 4.61 -13.17
N MET A 70 -7.99 3.70 -13.50
CA MET A 70 -7.95 2.36 -12.90
C MET A 70 -6.79 1.58 -13.49
N LYS A 71 -5.87 1.15 -12.62
CA LYS A 71 -4.79 0.23 -12.96
C LYS A 71 -5.05 -1.14 -12.38
N ARG A 72 -4.86 -2.16 -13.24
CA ARG A 72 -4.85 -3.57 -12.85
C ARG A 72 -3.44 -4.12 -13.11
N ILE A 73 -2.74 -4.46 -12.05
CA ILE A 73 -1.32 -4.85 -12.07
C ILE A 73 -1.20 -6.32 -11.70
N LEU A 74 -0.59 -7.12 -12.59
CA LEU A 74 -0.31 -8.53 -12.32
C LEU A 74 0.83 -8.67 -11.30
N ILE A 75 0.63 -9.54 -10.32
CA ILE A 75 1.62 -9.98 -9.35
C ILE A 75 1.74 -11.50 -9.49
N ALA A 76 2.66 -11.91 -10.37
CA ALA A 76 2.87 -13.32 -10.67
C ALA A 76 3.37 -14.08 -9.43
N LYS A 77 2.87 -15.30 -9.20
CA LYS A 77 3.28 -16.22 -8.13
C LYS A 77 3.08 -15.67 -6.71
N TRP A 78 2.13 -14.74 -6.53
CA TRP A 78 1.84 -14.13 -5.23
C TRP A 78 1.62 -15.15 -4.11
N ARG A 79 0.73 -16.14 -4.31
CA ARG A 79 0.39 -17.13 -3.28
C ARG A 79 1.58 -17.94 -2.80
N THR A 80 2.53 -18.24 -3.68
CA THR A 80 3.74 -18.98 -3.33
C THR A 80 4.68 -18.16 -2.44
N TYR A 81 4.60 -16.83 -2.51
CA TYR A 81 5.55 -15.93 -1.85
C TYR A 81 5.01 -15.27 -0.58
N ALA A 82 3.77 -14.76 -0.63
CA ALA A 82 3.15 -14.06 0.48
C ALA A 82 2.79 -14.99 1.65
N HIS A 83 2.76 -16.31 1.41
CA HIS A 83 2.32 -17.32 2.38
C HIS A 83 0.93 -17.04 2.97
N ASP A 84 0.09 -16.27 2.26
CA ASP A 84 -1.31 -16.06 2.62
C ASP A 84 -1.99 -17.44 2.76
N PRO A 85 -2.44 -17.84 3.96
CA PRO A 85 -3.12 -19.12 4.13
C PRO A 85 -4.34 -19.14 3.22
N PRO A 86 -4.61 -20.24 2.50
CA PRO A 86 -5.65 -20.28 1.47
C PRO A 86 -7.08 -19.95 1.94
N ASN A 87 -7.32 -19.76 3.24
CA ASN A 87 -8.61 -19.44 3.83
C ASN A 87 -8.56 -18.29 4.87
N GLU A 88 -7.42 -17.61 5.05
CA GLU A 88 -7.32 -16.43 5.91
C GLU A 88 -7.37 -15.18 5.03
N TYR A 89 -8.61 -14.74 4.78
CA TYR A 89 -8.89 -13.53 4.02
C TYR A 89 -8.13 -12.33 4.59
N GLY A 90 -7.14 -11.84 3.84
CA GLY A 90 -6.79 -10.42 3.82
C GLY A 90 -6.02 -9.86 5.01
N TYR A 91 -5.24 -10.64 5.76
CA TYR A 91 -4.57 -10.13 6.97
C TYR A 91 -3.09 -9.78 6.88
N TYR A 92 -2.33 -10.30 5.91
CA TYR A 92 -0.86 -10.26 6.03
C TYR A 92 -0.12 -9.33 5.10
N SER A 93 -0.67 -8.92 3.95
CA SER A 93 0.11 -8.11 3.01
C SER A 93 -0.77 -7.22 2.14
N HIS A 94 -0.84 -5.96 2.54
CA HIS A 94 -1.57 -4.93 1.82
C HIS A 94 -0.61 -4.03 1.06
N PHE A 95 -1.08 -3.50 -0.07
CA PHE A 95 -0.29 -2.60 -0.88
C PHE A 95 -0.03 -1.27 -0.16
N ARG A 96 1.22 -0.85 -0.07
CA ARG A 96 1.63 0.39 0.63
C ARG A 96 2.17 1.47 -0.31
N GLY A 97 2.22 1.17 -1.60
CA GLY A 97 2.77 2.07 -2.61
C GLY A 97 4.05 1.51 -3.25
N THR A 98 4.83 2.41 -3.82
CA THR A 98 6.11 2.10 -4.49
C THR A 98 7.25 2.87 -3.89
N VAL A 99 8.43 2.27 -3.87
CA VAL A 99 9.70 2.92 -3.53
C VAL A 99 10.36 3.55 -4.76
N GLY A 100 11.48 4.26 -4.59
CA GLY A 100 12.17 4.99 -5.66
C GLY A 100 12.62 4.14 -6.86
N THR A 101 12.78 2.83 -6.67
CA THR A 101 13.05 1.84 -7.74
C THR A 101 11.82 1.49 -8.57
N GLY A 102 10.61 1.89 -8.15
CA GLY A 102 9.35 1.55 -8.78
C GLY A 102 8.75 0.21 -8.32
N GLU A 103 9.44 -0.54 -7.46
CA GLU A 103 8.93 -1.80 -6.90
C GLU A 103 7.69 -1.55 -6.05
N LEU A 104 6.70 -2.44 -6.18
CA LEU A 104 5.51 -2.46 -5.34
C LEU A 104 5.90 -2.94 -3.94
N VAL A 105 5.38 -2.30 -2.90
CA VAL A 105 5.61 -2.70 -1.52
C VAL A 105 4.31 -3.21 -0.91
N PHE A 106 4.41 -4.35 -0.23
CA PHE A 106 3.34 -4.93 0.55
C PHE A 106 3.80 -5.12 1.99
N ALA A 107 2.95 -4.76 2.93
CA ALA A 107 3.22 -4.91 4.35
C ALA A 107 1.94 -5.32 5.11
N PRO A 108 2.09 -6.08 6.20
CA PRO A 108 0.97 -6.42 7.08
C PRO A 108 0.38 -5.17 7.76
N ILE A 109 -0.89 -5.28 8.14
CA ILE A 109 -1.57 -4.34 9.07
C ILE A 109 -1.65 -4.89 10.50
N ARG A 110 -1.24 -6.14 10.71
CA ARG A 110 -1.23 -6.80 12.00
C ARG A 110 0.12 -7.44 12.26
N VAL A 111 0.56 -7.42 13.51
CA VAL A 111 1.77 -8.11 13.94
C VAL A 111 1.45 -9.55 14.27
N THR A 112 2.35 -10.46 13.92
CA THR A 112 2.36 -11.82 14.47
C THR A 112 2.61 -11.81 15.98
N GLU A 113 2.34 -12.94 16.64
CA GLU A 113 2.61 -13.12 18.08
C GLU A 113 4.07 -12.79 18.44
N ASP A 114 5.02 -13.22 17.60
CA ASP A 114 6.45 -13.00 17.81
C ASP A 114 6.92 -11.56 17.51
N GLY A 115 6.01 -10.67 17.11
CA GLY A 115 6.36 -9.28 16.84
C GLY A 115 6.99 -9.04 15.47
N SER A 116 7.08 -10.06 14.61
CA SER A 116 7.76 -9.96 13.31
C SER A 116 6.86 -9.37 12.22
N LEU A 117 7.49 -8.58 11.34
CA LEU A 117 6.87 -7.97 10.17
C LEU A 117 7.74 -8.26 8.95
N ASP A 118 7.16 -8.97 7.98
CA ASP A 118 7.77 -9.21 6.68
C ASP A 118 7.23 -8.17 5.70
N VAL A 119 8.11 -7.31 5.17
CA VAL A 119 7.78 -6.40 4.06
C VAL A 119 8.22 -7.04 2.75
N ILE A 120 7.28 -7.16 1.81
CA ILE A 120 7.49 -7.76 0.50
C ILE A 120 7.66 -6.64 -0.52
N LEU A 121 8.71 -6.72 -1.33
CA LEU A 121 8.90 -5.87 -2.49
C LEU A 121 8.79 -6.73 -3.76
N TYR A 122 8.09 -6.20 -4.76
CA TYR A 122 7.87 -6.87 -6.03
C TYR A 122 8.25 -5.95 -7.19
N ASP A 123 9.15 -6.44 -8.04
CA ASP A 123 9.52 -5.79 -9.30
C ASP A 123 8.59 -6.30 -10.41
N THR A 124 7.77 -5.41 -10.97
CA THR A 124 6.82 -5.75 -12.05
C THR A 124 7.49 -6.06 -13.37
N THR A 125 8.73 -5.59 -13.59
CA THR A 125 9.49 -5.77 -14.82
C THR A 125 10.14 -7.15 -14.86
N THR A 126 10.82 -7.53 -13.77
CA THR A 126 11.50 -8.83 -13.66
C THR A 126 10.59 -9.92 -13.10
N GLN A 127 9.44 -9.54 -12.54
CA GLN A 127 8.50 -10.41 -11.82
C GLN A 127 9.16 -11.16 -10.65
N THR A 128 10.10 -10.51 -9.98
CA THR A 128 10.82 -11.08 -8.84
C THR A 128 10.40 -10.42 -7.54
N PHE A 129 10.40 -11.23 -6.48
CA PHE A 129 10.17 -10.76 -5.13
C PHE A 129 11.48 -10.64 -4.35
N ARG A 130 11.53 -9.68 -3.43
CA ARG A 130 12.50 -9.64 -2.34
C ARG A 130 11.78 -9.33 -1.03
N LYS A 131 12.15 -10.03 0.04
CA LYS A 131 11.76 -9.65 1.40
C LYS A 131 12.77 -8.63 1.90
N SER A 132 12.29 -7.54 2.47
CA SER A 132 13.15 -6.65 3.25
C SER A 132 13.63 -7.40 4.50
N SER A 133 14.70 -6.93 5.14
CA SER A 133 15.11 -7.44 6.45
C SER A 133 13.91 -7.46 7.42
N LYS A 134 13.72 -8.56 8.15
CA LYS A 134 12.65 -8.69 9.15
C LYS A 134 12.66 -7.48 10.08
N VAL A 135 11.57 -6.73 10.11
CA VAL A 135 11.36 -5.69 11.11
C VAL A 135 10.74 -6.38 12.31
N GLN A 136 11.38 -6.30 13.48
CA GLN A 136 10.83 -6.87 14.70
C GLN A 136 10.41 -5.76 15.64
N LEU A 137 9.13 -5.75 15.98
CA LEU A 137 8.60 -4.88 17.02
C LEU A 137 8.89 -5.49 18.38
N LEU A 138 9.76 -4.83 19.14
CA LEU A 138 10.03 -5.18 20.53
C LEU A 138 8.93 -4.63 21.44
N GLY A 139 8.33 -5.52 22.23
CA GLY A 139 7.30 -5.17 23.21
C GLY A 139 6.29 -6.30 23.38
N GLY A 140 6.00 -6.69 24.63
CA GLY A 140 4.94 -7.65 24.93
C GLY A 140 3.58 -7.09 24.53
N GLY A 141 2.72 -7.94 23.97
CA GLY A 141 1.40 -7.52 23.53
C GLY A 141 0.50 -8.72 23.24
N HIS A 142 -0.80 -8.47 23.24
CA HIS A 142 -1.83 -9.44 22.87
C HIS A 142 -1.82 -9.69 21.35
N GLU A 143 -2.41 -10.81 20.93
CA GLU A 143 -2.88 -11.04 19.56
C GLU A 143 -3.79 -9.84 19.16
N ASP A 144 -3.67 -9.29 17.95
CA ASP A 144 -4.39 -8.09 17.43
C ASP A 144 -3.71 -6.71 17.54
N ARG A 145 -2.38 -6.64 17.59
CA ARG A 145 -1.69 -5.34 17.42
C ARG A 145 -1.76 -4.88 15.95
N SER A 146 -2.37 -3.72 15.72
CA SER A 146 -2.35 -3.07 14.41
C SER A 146 -1.05 -2.31 14.18
N VAL A 147 -0.55 -2.35 12.95
CA VAL A 147 0.60 -1.56 12.50
C VAL A 147 0.25 -0.78 11.25
N GLU A 148 0.87 0.40 11.14
CA GLU A 148 0.75 1.24 9.98
C GLU A 148 2.14 1.43 9.37
N THR A 149 2.26 1.14 8.08
CA THR A 149 3.54 1.26 7.35
C THR A 149 3.45 2.44 6.39
N PHE A 150 4.32 3.43 6.58
CA PHE A 150 4.46 4.59 5.70
C PHE A 150 5.76 4.50 4.91
N LEU A 151 5.70 4.62 3.58
CA LEU A 151 6.87 4.54 2.69
C LEU A 151 7.59 5.88 2.50
N ASP A 152 7.57 6.74 3.52
CA ASP A 152 8.09 8.10 3.39
C ASP A 152 9.62 8.12 3.45
N HIS A 153 10.23 8.40 2.31
CA HIS A 153 11.31 9.39 2.26
C HIS A 153 10.58 10.74 2.15
N VAL A 154 10.51 11.46 3.25
CA VAL A 154 10.64 12.91 3.18
C VAL A 154 12.10 13.12 3.53
N ASP A 155 12.96 13.27 2.52
CA ASP A 155 14.17 14.04 2.74
C ASP A 155 13.65 15.41 3.18
N CYS A 156 13.62 15.64 4.49
CA CYS A 156 13.44 16.98 5.02
C CYS A 156 14.59 17.77 4.39
N PRO A 157 14.34 18.76 3.51
CA PRO A 157 15.42 19.64 3.11
C PRO A 157 15.73 20.44 4.36
N VAL A 158 16.73 20.00 5.11
CA VAL A 158 17.39 20.85 6.09
C VAL A 158 18.05 21.92 5.22
N PRO A 159 17.63 23.20 5.31
CA PRO A 159 18.37 24.26 4.65
C PRO A 159 19.75 24.28 5.30
N ILE A 160 20.81 24.11 4.50
CA ILE A 160 22.17 24.47 4.89
C ILE A 160 22.30 25.98 4.76
#